data_AF-A0A0C1L042-F1
#
_entry.id   AF-A0A0C1L042-F1
#
_cell.length_a   1.000
_cell.length_b   1.000
_cell.length_c   1.000
_cell.angle_alpha   90.00
_cell.angle_beta   90.00
_cell.angle_gamma   90.00
#
_symmetry.space_group_name_H-M   'P 1'
#
loop_
_entity.id
_entity.type
_entity.pdbx_description
1 polymer ?
#
loop_
_entity_poly.entity_id
_entity_poly.type
_entity_poly.pdbx_seq_one_letter_code
_entity_poly.pdbx_strand_id
1 'polypeptide(L)' 'KRIFLEYHGKFDEYYKLEELLQILSRNNFRYYITEANRVYATPFNRGNVTNMYDVQLNIYCFK' A
#
# COMPACT_ATOMS: atom_id res chain seq x y z
N LYS A 1 -15.29 -12.64 -6.47
CA LYS A 1 -15.13 -12.27 -5.03
C LYS A 1 -14.53 -10.88 -4.95
N ARG A 2 -14.85 -10.09 -3.91
CA ARG A 2 -14.34 -8.71 -3.73
C ARG A 2 -13.83 -8.54 -2.30
N ILE A 3 -12.64 -7.95 -2.14
CA ILE A 3 -12.00 -7.69 -0.85
C ILE A 3 -11.41 -6.28 -0.89
N PHE A 4 -11.49 -5.57 0.22
CA PHE A 4 -10.82 -4.29 0.43
C PHE A 4 -9.80 -4.44 1.54
N LEU A 5 -8.60 -3.89 1.33
CA LEU A 5 -7.52 -3.87 2.31
C LEU A 5 -6.96 -2.45 2.42
N GLU A 6 -6.76 -1.99 3.64
CA GLU A 6 -6.00 -0.78 3.94
C GLU A 6 -4.61 -1.19 4.45
N TYR A 7 -3.56 -0.68 3.81
CA TYR A 7 -2.16 -1.00 4.15
C TYR A 7 -1.45 0.24 4.68
N HIS A 8 -0.80 0.11 5.83
CA HIS A 8 0.06 1.11 6.43
C HIS A 8 1.48 0.56 6.59
N GLY A 9 2.48 1.28 6.10
CA GLY A 9 3.86 0.80 6.13
C GLY A 9 4.90 1.92 6.22
N LYS A 10 6.09 1.52 6.68
CA LYS A 10 7.32 2.30 6.56
C LYS A 10 8.07 1.94 5.28
N PHE A 11 8.94 2.82 4.80
CA PHE A 11 9.72 2.53 3.59
C PHE A 11 10.70 1.36 3.74
N ASP A 12 11.29 1.18 4.92
CA ASP A 12 12.17 0.04 5.23
C ASP A 12 11.40 -1.28 5.41
N GLU A 13 10.07 -1.22 5.52
CA GLU A 13 9.17 -2.36 5.59
C GLU A 13 8.49 -2.69 4.25
N TYR A 14 9.02 -2.20 3.12
CA TYR A 14 8.44 -2.38 1.79
C TYR A 14 8.10 -3.83 1.44
N TYR A 15 8.91 -4.78 1.93
CA TYR A 15 8.75 -6.21 1.69
C TYR A 15 7.41 -6.77 2.22
N LYS A 16 6.81 -6.13 3.25
CA LYS A 16 5.50 -6.55 3.77
C LYS A 16 4.37 -6.30 2.77
N LEU A 17 4.42 -5.17 2.05
CA LEU A 17 3.46 -4.91 0.98
C LEU A 17 3.66 -5.89 -0.18
N GLU A 18 4.92 -6.18 -0.53
CA GLU A 18 5.23 -7.15 -1.57
C GLU A 18 4.65 -8.53 -1.24
N GLU A 19 4.87 -9.02 -0.02
CA GLU A 19 4.33 -10.31 0.45
C GLU A 19 2.80 -10.35 0.37
N LEU A 20 2.12 -9.28 0.82
CA LEU A 20 0.66 -9.17 0.75
C LEU A 20 0.16 -9.25 -0.71
N LEU A 21 0.78 -8.51 -1.63
CA LEU A 21 0.41 -8.55 -3.05
C LEU A 21 0.70 -9.90 -3.70
N GLN A 22 1.78 -10.58 -3.28
CA GLN A 22 2.08 -11.95 -3.73
C GLN A 22 1.01 -12.94 -3.26
N ILE A 23 0.54 -12.85 -2.01
CA ILE A 23 -0.55 -13.70 -1.49
C ILE A 23 -1.82 -13.51 -2.32
N LEU A 24 -2.19 -12.27 -2.62
CA LEU A 24 -3.35 -11.95 -3.45
C LEU A 24 -3.22 -12.55 -4.86
N SER A 25 -2.08 -12.34 -5.49
CA SER A 25 -1.79 -12.84 -6.85
C SER A 25 -1.82 -14.36 -6.92
N ARG A 26 -1.18 -15.07 -5.97
CA ARG A 26 -1.20 -16.54 -5.86
C ARG A 26 -2.61 -17.11 -5.69
N ASN A 27 -3.55 -16.31 -5.20
CA ASN A 27 -4.96 -16.68 -5.04
C ASN A 27 -5.87 -16.20 -6.20
N ASN A 28 -5.27 -15.74 -7.30
CA ASN A 28 -5.93 -15.22 -8.51
C ASN A 28 -6.78 -13.96 -8.25
N PHE A 29 -6.43 -13.14 -7.25
CA PHE A 29 -6.99 -11.80 -7.14
C PHE A 29 -6.19 -10.84 -8.02
N ARG A 30 -6.91 -10.02 -8.78
CA ARG A 30 -6.39 -8.79 -9.39
C ARG A 30 -6.66 -7.64 -8.42
N TYR A 31 -5.90 -6.57 -8.53
CA TYR A 31 -6.05 -5.44 -7.61
C TYR A 31 -5.90 -4.09 -8.31
N TYR A 32 -6.58 -3.09 -7.76
CA TYR A 32 -6.44 -1.68 -8.07
C TYR A 32 -6.02 -0.95 -6.78
N ILE A 33 -4.98 -0.13 -6.85
CA ILE A 33 -4.37 0.51 -5.68
C ILE A 33 -4.48 2.03 -5.81
N THR A 34 -4.91 2.69 -4.74
CA THR A 34 -4.87 4.15 -4.62
C THR A 34 -4.22 4.56 -3.30
N GLU A 35 -3.74 5.80 -3.20
CA GLU A 35 -3.33 6.33 -1.90
C GLU A 35 -4.56 6.43 -0.97
N ALA A 36 -4.41 5.96 0.28
CA ALA A 36 -5.40 6.20 1.32
C ALA A 36 -5.18 7.58 1.96
N ASN A 37 -3.91 7.95 2.12
CA ASN A 37 -3.49 9.27 2.54
C ASN A 37 -2.21 9.67 1.82
N ARG A 38 -2.16 10.89 1.29
CA ARG A 38 -0.97 11.44 0.65
C ARG A 38 -0.02 11.97 1.70
N VAL A 39 0.83 11.08 2.22
CA VAL A 39 1.84 11.39 3.25
C VAL A 39 2.89 12.38 2.73
N TYR A 40 3.27 12.24 1.46
CA TYR A 40 4.30 13.06 0.82
C TYR A 40 3.73 13.84 -0.36
N ALA A 41 4.07 15.14 -0.45
CA ALA A 41 3.61 15.99 -1.53
C ALA A 41 4.21 15.60 -2.90
N THR A 42 5.38 14.96 -2.92
CA THR A 42 6.02 14.50 -4.16
C THR A 42 6.63 13.11 -3.94
N PRO A 43 6.79 12.30 -5.01
CA PRO A 43 7.29 10.93 -4.86
C PRO A 43 8.75 10.84 -4.38
N PHE A 44 9.55 11.90 -4.57
CA PHE A 44 10.99 11.86 -4.31
C PHE A 44 11.44 12.81 -3.21
N ASN A 45 10.70 13.88 -2.91
CA ASN A 45 11.06 14.81 -1.84
C ASN A 45 10.37 14.41 -0.52
N ARG A 46 11.19 13.99 0.44
CA ARG A 46 10.78 13.54 1.78
C ARG A 46 11.23 14.58 2.80
N GLY A 47 10.54 15.72 2.84
CA GLY A 47 10.77 16.72 3.89
C GLY A 47 10.60 16.12 5.29
N ASN A 48 10.72 16.94 6.34
CA ASN A 48 10.55 16.48 7.72
C ASN A 48 9.07 16.19 8.02
N VAL A 49 8.59 15.00 7.62
CA VAL A 49 7.22 14.53 7.90
C VAL A 49 7.25 13.66 9.15
N THR A 50 6.54 14.07 10.20
CA THR A 50 6.43 13.33 11.48
C THR A 50 5.26 12.35 11.48
N ASN A 51 5.03 11.65 10.36
CA ASN A 51 3.92 10.70 10.28
C ASN A 51 4.32 9.33 10.84
N MET A 52 3.35 8.64 11.44
CA MET A 52 3.54 7.29 11.96
C MET A 52 3.89 6.29 10.85
N TYR A 53 3.38 6.52 9.64
CA TYR A 53 3.58 5.70 8.45
C TYR A 53 4.07 6.54 7.28
N ASP A 54 4.92 5.95 6.45
CA ASP A 54 5.43 6.56 5.22
C ASP A 54 4.46 6.38 4.05
N VAL A 55 3.76 5.25 4.05
CA VAL A 55 2.87 4.82 2.96
C VAL A 55 1.54 4.37 3.56
N GLN A 56 0.45 4.83 2.97
CA GLN A 56 -0.92 4.42 3.30
C GLN A 56 -1.69 4.17 2.00
N LEU A 57 -2.17 2.95 1.79
CA LEU A 57 -2.76 2.51 0.51
C LEU A 57 -4.11 1.85 0.72
N ASN A 58 -5.02 2.14 -0.20
CA ASN A 58 -6.28 1.42 -0.40
C ASN A 58 -6.08 0.41 -1.53
N ILE A 59 -6.29 -0.88 -1.24
CA ILE A 59 -6.11 -1.98 -2.19
C ILE A 59 -7.46 -2.67 -2.42
N TYR A 60 -8.02 -2.46 -3.60
CA TYR A 60 -9.30 -3.04 -4.02
C TYR A 60 -9.04 -4.30 -4.84
N CYS A 61 -9.34 -5.46 -4.25
CA CYS A 61 -9.09 -6.76 -4.84
C CYS A 61 -10.35 -7.36 -5.46
N PHE A 62 -10.23 -7.94 -6.65
CA PHE A 62 -11.32 -8.59 -7.38
C PHE A 62 -10.86 -9.86 -8.09
N LYS A 63 -11.73 -10.88 -8.07
CA LYS A 63 -11.55 -12.18 -8.72
C LYS A 63 -12.84 -12.60 -9.38
#